data_AF-A0A1H1HE03-F1
#
_entry.id   AF-A0A1H1HE03-F1
#
_cell.length_a   1.000
_cell.length_b   1.000
_cell.length_c   1.000
_cell.angle_alpha   90.00
_cell.angle_beta   90.00
_cell.angle_gamma   90.00
#
_symmetry.space_group_name_H-M   'P 1'
#
loop_
_entity.id
_entity.type
_entity.pdbx_description
1 polymer ?
#
loop_
_entity_poly.entity_id
_entity_poly.type
_entity_poly.pdbx_seq_one_letter_code
_entity_poly.pdbx_strand_id
1 'polypeptide(L)' 'MKKALVTPLVALCLLGGLIAFSGTEASAVVCAKGVVRAGCAGPRGAAVVHRGVVAPRRGVVIRR' A
#
# COMPACT_ATOMS: atom_id res chain seq x y z
N MET A 1 -4.24 43.34 -9.55
CA MET A 1 -2.94 42.69 -9.25
C MET A 1 -3.05 41.43 -8.39
N LYS A 2 -3.89 41.39 -7.33
CA LYS A 2 -4.08 40.20 -6.48
C LYS A 2 -4.43 38.90 -7.24
N LYS A 3 -5.30 38.97 -8.26
CA LYS A 3 -5.68 37.79 -9.05
C LYS A 3 -4.52 37.20 -9.85
N ALA A 4 -3.58 38.02 -10.32
CA ALA A 4 -2.41 37.56 -11.07
C ALA A 4 -1.41 36.77 -10.21
N LEU A 5 -1.41 37.00 -8.89
CA LEU A 5 -0.56 36.26 -7.95
C LEU A 5 -1.21 34.96 -7.46
N VAL A 6 -2.54 34.94 -7.34
CA VAL A 6 -3.28 33.78 -6.81
C VAL A 6 -3.38 32.66 -7.85
N THR A 7 -3.57 32.96 -9.13
CA THR A 7 -3.67 31.95 -10.20
C THR A 7 -2.44 31.03 -10.30
N PRO A 8 -1.19 31.53 -10.36
CA PRO A 8 -0.01 30.66 -10.42
C PRO A 8 0.17 29.86 -9.13
N LEU A 9 -0.17 30.43 -7.97
CA LEU A 9 -0.08 29.73 -6.69
C LEU A 9 -1.04 28.53 -6.62
N VAL A 10 -2.29 28.72 -7.04
CA VAL A 10 -3.29 27.65 -7.11
C VAL A 10 -2.88 26.59 -8.14
N ALA A 11 -2.34 27.00 -9.29
CA ALA A 11 -1.83 26.07 -10.30
C ALA A 11 -0.66 25.22 -9.76
N LEU A 12 0.30 25.82 -9.04
CA LEU A 12 1.39 25.07 -8.40
C LEU A 12 0.87 24.09 -7.34
N CYS A 13 -0.09 24.49 -6.51
CA CYS A 13 -0.66 23.60 -5.50
C CYS A 13 -1.39 22.40 -6.13
N LEU A 14 -2.18 22.63 -7.19
CA LEU A 14 -2.87 21.57 -7.93
C LEU A 14 -1.87 20.61 -8.58
N LEU A 15 -0.84 21.15 -9.24
CA LEU A 15 0.20 20.35 -9.89
C LEU A 15 1.00 19.53 -8.86
N GLY A 16 1.36 20.13 -7.73
CA GLY A 16 2.04 19.43 -6.63
C GLY A 16 1.17 18.33 -6.00
N GLY A 17 -0.12 18.57 -5.83
CA GLY A 17 -1.08 17.57 -5.34
C GLY A 17 -1.24 16.38 -6.31
N LEU A 18 -1.29 16.64 -7.61
CA LEU A 18 -1.31 15.61 -8.65
C LEU A 18 -0.03 14.76 -8.63
N ILE A 19 1.14 15.38 -8.54
CA ILE A 19 2.43 14.68 -8.49
C ILE A 19 2.52 13.81 -7.22
N ALA A 20 2.08 14.31 -6.07
CA ALA A 20 2.05 13.55 -4.82
C ALA A 20 1.06 12.38 -4.86
N PHE A 21 -0.09 12.54 -5.51
CA PHE A 21 -1.08 11.48 -5.68
C PHE A 21 -0.60 10.40 -6.66
N SER A 22 -0.04 10.80 -7.81
CA SER A 22 0.57 9.88 -8.78
C SER A 22 1.74 9.09 -8.20
N GLY A 23 2.53 9.66 -7.28
CA GLY A 23 3.64 8.95 -6.64
C GLY A 23 3.26 7.79 -5.72
N THR A 24 1.97 7.58 -5.42
CA THR A 24 1.52 6.49 -4.52
C THR A 24 1.50 5.09 -5.18
N GLU A 25 1.74 4.99 -6.49
CA GLU A 25 1.83 3.70 -7.19
C GLU A 25 3.19 2.99 -7.05
N ALA A 26 4.17 3.59 -6.38
CA ALA A 26 5.52 3.05 -6.27
C ALA A 26 5.87 2.51 -4.87
N SER A 27 6.08 1.18 -4.80
CA SER A 27 6.88 0.46 -3.80
C SER A 27 6.22 -0.03 -2.51
N ALA A 28 4.91 -0.15 -2.45
CA ALA A 28 4.27 -1.00 -1.45
C ALA A 28 3.90 -2.31 -2.13
N VAL A 29 4.58 -3.40 -1.78
CA VAL A 29 4.05 -4.73 -2.04
C VAL A 29 2.62 -4.73 -1.50
N VAL A 30 1.60 -4.75 -2.36
CA VAL A 30 0.20 -4.69 -1.92
C VAL A 30 -0.12 -6.06 -1.36
N CYS A 31 0.22 -6.25 -0.09
CA CYS A 31 0.02 -7.50 0.59
C CYS A 31 -1.39 -7.52 1.22
N ALA A 32 -2.28 -8.28 0.60
CA ALA A 32 -3.61 -8.55 1.13
C ALA A 32 -3.59 -9.83 1.96
N LYS A 33 -4.12 -9.74 3.19
CA LYS A 33 -4.22 -10.85 4.12
C LYS A 33 -5.67 -11.34 4.18
N GLY A 34 -6.04 -12.29 3.32
CA GLY A 34 -7.34 -12.96 3.37
C GLY A 34 -7.38 -14.14 4.35
N VAL A 35 -8.59 -14.63 4.63
CA VAL A 35 -8.82 -15.78 5.51
C VAL A 35 -8.22 -17.06 4.91
N VAL A 36 -8.55 -17.32 3.63
CA VAL A 36 -8.15 -18.53 2.91
C VAL A 36 -6.89 -18.32 2.09
N ARG A 37 -6.61 -17.10 1.62
CA ARG A 37 -5.45 -16.78 0.78
C ARG A 37 -4.76 -15.51 1.23
N ALA A 38 -3.45 -15.47 1.09
CA ALA A 38 -2.65 -14.26 1.22
C ALA A 38 -2.03 -13.97 -0.14
N GLY A 39 -1.95 -12.69 -0.51
CA GLY A 39 -1.37 -12.30 -1.79
C GLY A 39 -0.59 -11.02 -1.65
N CYS A 40 0.37 -10.83 -2.54
CA CYS A 40 1.24 -9.66 -2.62
C CYS A 40 1.42 -9.31 -4.11
N ALA A 41 1.15 -8.06 -4.49
CA ALA A 41 1.35 -7.57 -5.86
C ALA A 41 2.53 -6.58 -5.93
N GLY A 42 3.34 -6.69 -6.98
CA GLY A 42 4.50 -5.82 -7.21
C GLY A 42 4.86 -5.68 -8.69
N PRO A 43 5.95 -4.96 -9.00
CA PRO A 43 6.32 -4.58 -10.36
C PRO A 43 6.71 -5.76 -11.27
N ARG A 44 6.92 -6.95 -10.70
CA ARG A 44 7.25 -8.18 -11.43
C ARG A 44 6.10 -9.19 -11.48
N GLY A 45 4.90 -8.77 -11.07
CA GLY A 45 3.70 -9.60 -11.03
C GLY A 45 3.12 -9.76 -9.63
N ALA A 46 2.15 -10.66 -9.49
CA ALA A 46 1.47 -10.94 -8.24
C ALA A 46 1.70 -12.39 -7.81
N ALA A 47 1.91 -12.59 -6.51
CA ALA A 47 1.97 -13.90 -5.88
C ALA A 47 0.75 -14.06 -4.97
N VAL A 48 0.04 -15.18 -5.08
CA VAL A 48 -1.07 -15.54 -4.21
C VAL A 48 -0.86 -16.95 -3.69
N VAL A 49 -0.83 -17.11 -2.38
CA VAL A 49 -0.68 -18.40 -1.72
C VAL A 49 -1.96 -18.77 -0.98
N HIS A 50 -2.28 -20.07 -0.97
CA HIS A 50 -3.30 -20.57 -0.06
C HIS A 50 -2.74 -20.49 1.36
N ARG A 51 -3.48 -19.84 2.24
CA ARG A 51 -3.21 -19.85 3.67
C ARG A 51 -3.61 -21.23 4.17
N GLY A 52 -2.64 -22.15 4.21
CA GLY A 52 -2.86 -23.41 4.89
C GLY A 52 -3.39 -23.11 6.29
N VAL A 53 -4.41 -23.82 6.72
CA VAL A 53 -4.81 -23.79 8.12
C VAL A 53 -3.60 -24.27 8.89
N VAL A 54 -2.83 -23.35 9.48
CA VAL A 54 -1.85 -23.70 10.49
C VAL A 54 -2.71 -24.13 11.66
N ALA A 55 -3.07 -25.42 11.69
CA ALA A 55 -3.58 -26.02 12.90
C ALA A 55 -2.61 -25.60 14.00
N PRO A 56 -3.08 -24.98 15.10
CA PRO A 56 -2.19 -24.57 16.17
C PRO A 56 -1.41 -25.81 16.58
N ARG A 57 -0.10 -25.82 16.30
CA ARG A 57 0.77 -26.86 16.87
C ARG A 57 0.56 -26.73 18.37
N ARG A 58 0.08 -27.81 18.99
CA ARG A 58 -0.20 -27.93 20.44
C ARG A 58 0.72 -26.99 21.20
N GLY A 59 0.13 -26.04 21.91
CA GLY A 59 0.84 -24.89 22.50
C GLY A 59 2.18 -25.30 23.10
N VAL A 60 3.24 -24.59 22.73
CA VAL A 60 4.55 -24.74 23.36
C VAL A 60 4.42 -24.18 24.77
N VAL A 61 4.35 -25.07 25.77
CA VAL A 61 4.42 -24.70 27.17
C VAL A 61 5.88 -24.38 27.50
N ILE A 62 6.22 -23.10 27.60
CA ILE A 62 7.48 -22.67 28.19
C ILE A 62 7.28 -22.65 29.70
N ARG A 63 7.86 -23.62 30.42
CA ARG A 63 8.02 -23.50 31.87
C ARG A 63 9.10 -22.45 32.13
N ARG A 64 8.75 -21.39 32.87
CA ARG A 64 9.71 -20.43 33.42
C ARG A 64 10.56 -21.09 34.48
#